data_AF-A0A7U9S0V2-F1
#
_entry.id   AF-A0A7U9S0V2-F1
#
_cell.length_a   1.000
_cell.length_b   1.000
_cell.length_c   1.000
_cell.angle_alpha   90.00
_cell.angle_beta   90.00
_cell.angle_gamma   90.00
#
_symmetry.space_group_name_H-M   'P 1'
#
loop_
_entity.id
_entity.type
_entity.pdbx_description
1 polymer ?
#
loop_
_entity_poly.entity_id
_entity_poly.type
_entity_poly.pdbx_seq_one_letter_code
_entity_poly.pdbx_strand_id
1 'polypeptide(L)'
;MKTGELTQKLAEMQKATEAGRLQWRVDIQTTEGNEEKYTLEEDGRVWTVDECYVSYRCQFRGADFGMITYEMIKVSGEEVRTVNYVFLPPSGIGLFSLHTLMEHSIEADAGLISQIHVLWTLLMDPARRGSGQTSLRITEASVNIEEDM
;
A
#
# COMPACT_ATOMS: atom_id res chain seq x y z
N MET A 1 -0.23 -16.25 -4.14
CA MET A 1 -0.31 -15.76 -5.53
C MET A 1 1.09 -15.35 -5.95
N LYS A 2 1.51 -15.61 -7.19
CA LYS A 2 2.85 -15.22 -7.68
C LYS A 2 2.82 -13.82 -8.32
N THR A 3 3.98 -13.15 -8.43
CA THR A 3 4.13 -11.82 -9.05
C THR A 3 3.49 -11.75 -10.44
N GLY A 4 3.76 -12.73 -11.32
CA GLY A 4 3.18 -12.73 -12.68
C GLY A 4 1.65 -12.83 -12.71
N GLU A 5 1.05 -13.60 -11.79
CA GLU A 5 -0.41 -13.72 -11.67
C GLU A 5 -1.01 -12.39 -11.18
N LEU A 6 -0.36 -11.74 -10.21
CA LEU A 6 -0.79 -10.45 -9.70
C LEU A 6 -0.70 -9.37 -10.79
N THR A 7 0.39 -9.30 -11.54
CA THR A 7 0.57 -8.35 -12.65
C THR A 7 -0.52 -8.50 -13.71
N GLN A 8 -0.82 -9.73 -14.13
CA GLN A 8 -1.90 -9.98 -15.08
C GLN A 8 -3.26 -9.53 -14.52
N LYS A 9 -3.53 -9.85 -13.25
CA LYS A 9 -4.77 -9.47 -12.56
C LYS A 9 -4.92 -7.95 -12.46
N LEU A 10 -3.86 -7.24 -12.07
CA LEU A 10 -3.83 -5.78 -12.00
C LEU A 10 -4.13 -5.15 -13.36
N ALA A 11 -3.53 -5.66 -14.44
CA ALA A 11 -3.80 -5.16 -15.79
C ALA A 11 -5.27 -5.34 -16.21
N GLU A 12 -5.91 -6.46 -15.85
CA GLU A 12 -7.34 -6.66 -16.09
C GLU A 12 -8.21 -5.71 -15.24
N MET A 13 -7.83 -5.52 -13.98
CA MET A 13 -8.54 -4.66 -13.04
C MET A 13 -8.41 -3.17 -13.40
N GLN A 14 -7.26 -2.72 -13.89
CA GLN A 14 -7.06 -1.37 -14.42
C GLN A 14 -8.04 -1.10 -15.57
N LYS A 15 -8.10 -1.99 -16.57
CA LYS A 15 -9.07 -1.88 -17.68
C LYS A 15 -10.52 -1.85 -17.21
N ALA A 16 -10.86 -2.68 -16.22
CA ALA A 16 -12.21 -2.70 -15.66
C ALA A 16 -12.53 -1.41 -14.85
N THR A 17 -11.52 -0.83 -14.20
CA THR A 17 -11.62 0.44 -13.48
C THR A 17 -11.82 1.60 -14.45
N GLU A 18 -11.03 1.68 -15.51
CA GLU A 18 -11.18 2.67 -16.59
C GLU A 18 -12.58 2.61 -17.23
N ALA A 19 -13.14 1.40 -17.37
CA ALA A 19 -14.48 1.17 -17.89
C ALA A 19 -15.61 1.47 -16.87
N GLY A 20 -15.31 1.94 -15.67
CA GLY A 20 -16.31 2.25 -14.64
C GLY A 20 -16.94 1.02 -13.97
N ARG A 21 -16.36 -0.18 -14.15
CA ARG A 21 -16.99 -1.45 -13.73
C ARG A 21 -16.61 -1.91 -12.33
N LEU A 22 -15.59 -1.29 -11.74
CA LEU A 22 -15.14 -1.60 -10.38
C LEU A 22 -15.40 -0.42 -9.45
N GLN A 23 -15.88 -0.76 -8.26
CA GLN A 23 -16.04 0.13 -7.13
C GLN A 23 -14.94 -0.17 -6.12
N TRP A 24 -14.17 0.85 -5.76
CA TRP A 24 -13.00 0.69 -4.94
C TRP A 24 -13.18 1.34 -3.57
N ARG A 25 -12.68 0.67 -2.54
CA ARG A 25 -12.36 1.28 -1.25
C ARG A 25 -10.85 1.36 -1.12
N VAL A 26 -10.36 2.57 -0.91
CA VAL A 26 -8.94 2.86 -0.67
C VAL A 26 -8.79 3.46 0.72
N ASP A 27 -8.05 2.77 1.58
CA ASP A 27 -7.73 3.24 2.93
C ASP A 27 -6.22 3.49 3.02
N ILE A 28 -5.83 4.67 3.48
CA ILE A 28 -4.43 5.11 3.60
C ILE A 28 -4.12 5.35 5.07
N GLN A 29 -3.00 4.78 5.53
CA GLN A 29 -2.37 5.11 6.80
C GLN A 29 -0.96 5.61 6.50
N THR A 30 -0.64 6.83 6.88
CA THR A 30 0.67 7.42 6.60
C THR A 30 1.20 8.17 7.80
N THR A 31 2.52 8.12 8.02
CA THR A 31 3.20 8.98 8.99
C THR A 31 3.62 10.31 8.38
N GLU A 32 3.47 10.53 7.07
CA GLU A 32 3.97 11.72 6.35
C GLU A 32 3.54 13.04 7.04
N GLY A 33 2.30 13.09 7.52
CA GLY A 33 1.73 14.26 8.22
C GLY A 33 2.01 14.34 9.72
N ASN A 34 2.65 13.34 10.32
CA ASN A 34 2.89 13.30 11.77
C ASN A 34 3.92 14.38 12.16
N GLU A 35 3.62 15.13 13.23
CA GLU A 35 4.53 16.14 13.79
C GLU A 35 5.81 15.50 14.34
N GLU A 36 5.68 14.34 14.99
CA GLU A 36 6.80 13.55 15.50
C GLU A 36 7.03 12.33 14.61
N LYS A 37 8.24 12.24 14.05
CA LYS A 37 8.75 11.06 13.35
C LYS A 37 9.58 10.24 14.33
N TYR A 38 9.46 8.91 14.26
CA TYR A 38 10.35 8.04 15.02
C TYR A 38 11.69 7.86 14.28
N THR A 39 12.69 7.40 15.03
CA THR A 39 14.04 7.18 14.51
C THR A 39 14.54 5.78 14.83
N LEU A 40 15.28 5.18 13.90
CA LEU A 40 15.96 3.89 14.08
C LEU A 40 17.48 4.08 14.10
N GLU A 41 18.18 3.30 14.92
CA GLU A 41 19.63 3.21 14.88
C GLU A 41 20.06 1.94 14.11
N GLU A 42 20.69 2.10 12.96
CA GLU A 42 21.18 1.00 12.11
C GLU A 42 22.55 1.37 11.56
N ASP A 43 23.49 0.42 11.56
CA ASP A 43 24.88 0.62 11.09
C ASP A 43 25.59 1.82 11.75
N GLY A 44 25.26 2.12 13.02
CA GLY A 44 25.79 3.26 13.76
C GLY A 44 25.29 4.63 13.27
N ARG A 45 24.15 4.65 12.55
CA ARG A 45 23.50 5.86 12.05
C ARG A 45 22.07 5.95 12.55
N VAL A 46 21.63 7.18 12.77
CA VAL A 46 20.22 7.49 13.09
C VAL A 46 19.47 7.76 11.79
N TRP A 47 18.36 7.07 11.61
CA TRP A 47 17.47 7.16 10.46
C TRP A 47 16.12 7.71 10.91
N THR A 48 15.68 8.81 10.32
CA THR A 48 14.29 9.25 10.44
C THR A 48 13.44 8.41 9.50
N VAL A 49 12.32 7.88 9.99
CA VAL A 49 11.48 6.95 9.24
C VAL A 49 10.14 7.57 8.89
N ASP A 50 9.74 7.37 7.64
CA ASP A 50 8.41 7.61 7.14
C ASP A 50 7.80 6.34 6.55
N GLU A 51 6.55 6.08 6.88
CA GLU A 51 5.81 4.89 6.49
C GLU A 51 4.48 5.26 5.85
N CYS A 52 4.16 4.58 4.76
CA CYS A 52 2.88 4.71 4.08
C CYS A 52 2.32 3.33 3.78
N TYR A 53 1.09 3.11 4.24
CA TYR A 53 0.28 1.94 3.99
C TYR A 53 -0.93 2.33 3.14
N VAL A 54 -1.19 1.59 2.07
CA VAL A 54 -2.38 1.77 1.23
C VAL A 54 -3.07 0.44 1.01
N SER A 55 -4.33 0.35 1.42
CA SER A 55 -5.21 -0.79 1.16
C SER A 55 -6.10 -0.52 -0.04
N TYR A 56 -6.08 -1.41 -1.02
CA TYR A 56 -6.92 -1.41 -2.19
C TYR A 56 -7.90 -2.58 -2.12
N ARG A 57 -9.20 -2.28 -2.03
CA ARG A 57 -10.25 -3.30 -1.92
C ARG A 57 -11.36 -3.09 -2.95
N CYS A 58 -11.78 -4.17 -3.60
CA CYS A 58 -12.95 -4.18 -4.48
C CYS A 58 -13.50 -5.60 -4.65
N GLN A 59 -14.69 -5.72 -5.25
CA GLN A 59 -15.19 -7.00 -5.74
C GLN A 59 -14.81 -7.17 -7.22
N PHE A 60 -14.03 -8.21 -7.54
CA PHE A 60 -13.58 -8.50 -8.91
C PHE A 60 -13.98 -9.91 -9.32
N ARG A 61 -14.73 -10.03 -10.43
CA ARG A 61 -15.25 -11.32 -10.94
C ARG A 61 -16.02 -12.14 -9.88
N GLY A 62 -16.78 -11.46 -9.02
CA GLY A 62 -17.59 -12.09 -7.98
C GLY A 62 -16.83 -12.48 -6.71
N ALA A 63 -15.53 -12.20 -6.61
CA ALA A 63 -14.72 -12.47 -5.42
C ALA A 63 -14.16 -11.17 -4.83
N ASP A 64 -13.95 -11.16 -3.51
CA ASP A 64 -13.26 -10.05 -2.84
C ASP A 64 -11.78 -10.05 -3.24
N PHE A 65 -11.30 -8.87 -3.63
CA PHE A 65 -9.89 -8.61 -3.85
C PHE A 65 -9.41 -7.61 -2.80
N GLY A 66 -8.29 -7.94 -2.16
CA GLY A 66 -7.54 -7.07 -1.28
C GLY A 66 -6.07 -7.08 -1.67
N MET A 67 -5.50 -5.89 -1.79
CA MET A 67 -4.07 -5.69 -1.93
C MET A 67 -3.65 -4.56 -1.00
N ILE A 68 -2.48 -4.70 -0.42
CA ILE A 68 -1.87 -3.71 0.44
C ILE A 68 -0.51 -3.37 -0.11
N THR A 69 -0.19 -2.09 -0.19
CA THR A 69 1.18 -1.64 -0.44
C THR A 69 1.69 -0.97 0.82
N TYR A 70 2.95 -1.23 1.12
CA TYR A 70 3.67 -0.58 2.20
C TYR A 70 4.97 -0.01 1.64
N GLU A 71 5.23 1.24 1.96
CA GLU A 71 6.48 1.93 1.67
C GLU A 71 7.07 2.43 2.99
N MET A 72 8.35 2.12 3.23
CA MET A 72 9.14 2.71 4.29
C MET A 72 10.29 3.50 3.67
N ILE A 73 10.38 4.78 4.00
CA ILE A 73 11.46 5.67 3.59
C ILE A 73 12.28 5.99 4.84
N LYS A 74 13.56 5.63 4.82
CA LYS A 74 14.53 5.97 5.86
C LYS A 74 15.45 7.06 5.33
N VAL A 75 15.62 8.13 6.10
CA VAL A 75 16.51 9.25 5.75
C VAL A 75 17.57 9.43 6.83
N SER A 76 18.84 9.49 6.43
CA SER A 76 19.96 9.82 7.31
C SER A 76 20.93 10.76 6.59
N GLY A 77 20.90 12.04 6.94
CA GLY A 77 21.64 13.08 6.21
C GLY A 77 21.16 13.20 4.76
N GLU A 78 22.05 12.92 3.80
CA GLU A 78 21.73 12.89 2.36
C GLU A 78 21.34 11.49 1.86
N GLU A 79 21.49 10.44 2.68
CA GLU A 79 21.18 9.07 2.28
C GLU A 79 19.69 8.78 2.48
N VAL A 80 19.07 8.23 1.43
CA VAL A 80 17.68 7.79 1.42
C VAL A 80 17.65 6.30 1.09
N ARG A 81 16.98 5.51 1.93
CA ARG A 81 16.70 4.10 1.68
C ARG A 81 15.19 3.91 1.63
N THR A 82 14.71 3.18 0.62
CA THR A 82 13.30 2.88 0.47
C THR A 82 13.09 1.37 0.44
N VAL A 83 12.14 0.89 1.23
CA VAL A 83 11.69 -0.50 1.26
C VAL A 83 10.23 -0.53 0.86
N ASN A 84 9.87 -1.41 -0.07
CA ASN A 84 8.51 -1.57 -0.56
C ASN A 84 8.05 -3.01 -0.42
N TYR A 85 6.86 -3.19 0.15
CA TYR A 85 6.20 -4.49 0.24
C TYR A 85 4.81 -4.44 -0.36
N VAL A 86 4.41 -5.55 -0.99
CA VAL A 86 3.05 -5.76 -1.46
C VAL A 86 2.50 -6.98 -0.77
N PHE A 87 1.38 -6.83 -0.07
CA PHE A 87 0.71 -7.92 0.63
C PHE A 87 -0.62 -8.26 -0.03
N LEU A 88 -0.93 -9.55 -0.08
CA LEU A 88 -2.22 -10.06 -0.56
C LEU A 88 -2.93 -10.78 0.58
N PRO A 89 -3.63 -10.05 1.46
CA PRO A 89 -4.27 -10.65 2.62
C PRO A 89 -5.34 -11.68 2.19
N PRO A 90 -5.42 -12.84 2.88
CA PRO A 90 -6.54 -13.75 2.75
C PRO A 90 -7.89 -13.07 3.00
N SER A 91 -8.94 -13.52 2.32
CA SER A 91 -10.31 -13.02 2.52
C SER A 91 -10.72 -13.12 3.99
N GLY A 92 -11.15 -12.00 4.58
CA GLY A 92 -11.60 -11.94 5.98
C GLY A 92 -10.55 -11.54 7.02
N ILE A 93 -9.27 -11.45 6.63
CA ILE A 93 -8.24 -10.86 7.49
C ILE A 93 -8.35 -9.33 7.36
N GLY A 94 -8.91 -8.69 8.40
CA GLY A 94 -8.79 -7.25 8.59
C GLY A 94 -7.32 -6.87 8.80
N LEU A 95 -6.97 -5.59 8.67
CA LEU A 95 -5.65 -5.06 9.01
C LEU A 95 -5.17 -5.63 10.36
N PHE A 96 -4.29 -6.62 10.33
CA PHE A 96 -3.57 -7.15 11.47
C PHE A 96 -2.10 -6.93 11.19
N SER A 97 -1.34 -6.61 12.25
CA SER A 97 0.11 -6.35 12.31
C SER A 97 0.90 -6.74 11.04
N LEU A 98 1.76 -5.83 10.55
CA LEU A 98 2.66 -6.07 9.40
C LEU A 98 3.36 -7.43 9.51
N HIS A 99 3.73 -7.83 10.72
CA HIS A 99 4.40 -9.10 10.99
C HIS A 99 3.58 -10.33 10.57
N THR A 100 2.25 -10.29 10.75
CA THR A 100 1.32 -11.33 10.28
C THR A 100 1.15 -11.30 8.76
N LEU A 101 1.28 -10.13 8.15
CA LEU A 101 1.17 -9.96 6.71
C LEU A 101 2.45 -10.35 5.96
N MET A 102 3.62 -10.34 6.61
CA MET A 102 4.91 -10.70 5.99
C MET A 102 4.88 -12.07 5.30
N GLU A 103 4.21 -13.07 5.87
CA GLU A 103 4.05 -14.40 5.26
C GLU A 103 3.22 -14.39 3.96
N HIS A 104 2.48 -13.31 3.73
CA HIS A 104 1.66 -13.07 2.55
C HIS A 104 2.22 -11.96 1.65
N SER A 105 3.46 -11.54 1.93
CA SER A 105 4.16 -10.54 1.12
C SER A 105 4.67 -11.14 -0.19
N ILE A 106 4.70 -10.27 -1.19
CA ILE A 106 5.38 -10.50 -2.46
C ILE A 106 6.44 -9.40 -2.55
N GLU A 107 7.68 -9.81 -2.75
CA GLU A 107 8.75 -8.87 -3.09
C GLU A 107 8.42 -8.22 -4.43
N ALA A 108 8.25 -6.90 -4.42
CA ALA A 108 7.78 -6.16 -5.58
C ALA A 108 8.96 -5.70 -6.42
N ASP A 109 9.07 -6.27 -7.62
CA ASP A 109 9.98 -5.73 -8.63
C ASP A 109 9.48 -4.39 -9.18
N ALA A 110 10.36 -3.68 -9.90
CA ALA A 110 10.04 -2.38 -10.49
C ALA A 110 8.81 -2.44 -11.44
N GLY A 111 8.56 -3.58 -12.08
CA GLY A 111 7.41 -3.77 -12.95
C GLY A 111 6.10 -3.83 -12.16
N LEU A 112 6.06 -4.59 -11.07
CA LEU A 112 4.90 -4.66 -10.19
C LEU A 112 4.60 -3.30 -9.54
N ILE A 113 5.63 -2.61 -9.04
CA ILE A 113 5.48 -1.26 -8.48
C ILE A 113 4.90 -0.29 -9.51
N SER A 114 5.38 -0.34 -10.76
CA SER A 114 4.83 0.49 -11.83
C SER A 114 3.35 0.21 -12.10
N GLN A 115 2.93 -1.06 -12.12
CA GLN A 115 1.51 -1.44 -12.31
C GLN A 115 0.61 -0.97 -11.16
N ILE A 116 1.13 -1.05 -9.94
CA ILE A 116 0.43 -0.56 -8.74
C ILE A 116 0.30 0.97 -8.79
N HIS A 117 1.35 1.68 -9.21
CA HIS A 117 1.31 3.14 -9.38
C HIS A 117 0.30 3.58 -10.45
N VAL A 118 0.19 2.83 -11.55
CA VAL A 118 -0.86 3.09 -12.57
C VAL A 118 -2.25 2.92 -11.96
N LEU A 119 -2.49 1.83 -11.21
CA LEU A 119 -3.75 1.64 -10.51
C LEU A 119 -4.04 2.79 -9.52
N TRP A 120 -3.06 3.17 -8.70
CA TRP A 120 -3.18 4.29 -7.77
C TRP A 120 -3.62 5.58 -8.48
N THR A 121 -2.96 5.94 -9.57
CA THR A 121 -3.28 7.14 -10.35
C THR A 121 -4.70 7.07 -10.90
N LEU A 122 -5.11 5.92 -11.45
CA LEU A 122 -6.46 5.68 -11.93
C LEU A 122 -7.53 5.80 -10.83
N LEU A 123 -7.20 5.51 -9.58
CA LEU A 123 -8.13 5.58 -8.45
C LEU A 123 -8.19 6.97 -7.81
N MET A 124 -7.07 7.70 -7.77
CA MET A 124 -7.00 9.02 -7.17
C MET A 124 -7.67 10.09 -8.00
N ASP A 125 -7.58 9.98 -9.32
CA ASP A 125 -8.18 10.91 -10.24
C ASP A 125 -9.71 11.03 -10.06
N PRO A 126 -10.48 9.92 -10.08
CA PRO A 126 -11.91 9.95 -9.81
C PRO A 126 -12.25 10.27 -8.35
N ALA A 127 -11.41 9.86 -7.38
CA ALA A 127 -11.60 10.20 -5.97
C ALA A 127 -11.55 11.71 -5.74
N ARG A 128 -10.57 12.42 -6.35
CA ARG A 128 -10.47 13.89 -6.31
C ARG A 128 -11.65 14.57 -6.98
N ARG A 129 -12.24 13.95 -8.00
CA ARG A 129 -13.41 14.46 -8.74
C ARG A 129 -14.75 14.12 -8.09
N GLY A 130 -14.76 13.30 -7.02
CA GLY A 130 -15.99 12.88 -6.34
C GLY A 130 -16.91 11.98 -7.18
N SER A 131 -16.38 11.21 -8.13
CA SER A 131 -17.18 10.42 -9.09
C SER A 131 -17.97 9.26 -8.48
N GLY A 132 -17.79 8.98 -7.18
CA GLY A 132 -18.41 7.86 -6.46
C GLY A 132 -17.79 6.50 -6.75
N GLN A 133 -16.87 6.38 -7.72
CA GLN A 133 -16.21 5.11 -8.08
C GLN A 133 -15.18 4.65 -7.04
N THR A 134 -14.54 5.61 -6.37
CA THR A 134 -13.51 5.38 -5.36
C THR A 134 -13.95 6.04 -4.07
N SER A 135 -14.11 5.24 -3.01
CA SER A 135 -14.19 5.73 -1.64
C SER A 135 -12.77 5.81 -1.09
N LEU A 136 -12.34 7.01 -0.67
CA LEU A 136 -11.01 7.27 -0.12
C LEU A 136 -11.11 7.64 1.35
N ARG A 137 -10.32 6.97 2.19
CA ARG A 137 -10.13 7.32 3.59
C ARG A 137 -8.63 7.47 3.87
N ILE A 138 -8.25 8.59 4.49
CA ILE A 138 -6.87 8.85 4.91
C ILE A 138 -6.88 9.02 6.41
N THR A 139 -5.95 8.36 7.08
CA THR A 139 -5.74 8.45 8.53
C THR A 139 -4.26 8.59 8.79
N GLU A 140 -3.89 9.45 9.74
CA GLU A 140 -2.53 9.46 10.29
C GLU A 140 -2.28 8.13 11.01
N ALA A 141 -1.11 7.55 10.78
CA ALA A 141 -0.72 6.33 11.45
C ALA A 141 -0.38 6.66 12.92
N SER A 142 -0.89 5.84 13.84
CA SER A 142 -0.45 5.87 15.23
C SER A 142 1.05 5.57 15.24
N VAL A 143 1.83 6.48 15.82
CA VAL A 143 3.28 6.31 15.98
C VAL A 143 3.52 4.96 16.67
N ASN A 144 4.39 4.13 16.07
CA ASN A 144 4.83 2.77 16.45
C ASN A 144 4.10 1.59 15.80
N ILE A 145 4.70 1.07 14.71
CA ILE A 145 4.69 -0.37 14.39
C ILE A 145 5.95 -1.02 14.98
N GLU A 146 6.36 -0.59 16.18
CA GLU A 146 7.27 -1.35 17.02
C GLU A 146 6.42 -1.98 18.13
N GLU A 147 5.92 -3.20 17.89
CA GLU A 147 5.76 -4.13 18.99
C GLU A 147 7.15 -4.68 19.29
N ASP A 148 7.73 -4.22 20.40
CA ASP A 148 8.74 -4.88 21.24
C ASP A 148 9.74 -5.81 20.51
N MET A 149 10.92 -5.28 20.19
CA MET A 149 12.13 -6.10 20.03
C MET A 149 12.66 -6.59 21.38
#